data_AF-A0A0M3HID7-F1
#
_entry.id   AF-A0A0M3HID7-F1
#
_cell.length_a   1.000
_cell.length_b   1.000
_cell.length_c   1.000
_cell.angle_alpha   90.00
_cell.angle_beta   90.00
_cell.angle_gamma   90.00
#
_symmetry.space_group_name_H-M   'P 1'
#
loop_
_entity.id
_entity.type
_entity.pdbx_description
1 polymer ?
#
loop_
_entity_poly.entity_id
_entity_poly.type
_entity_poly.pdbx_seq_one_letter_code
_entity_poly.pdbx_strand_id
1 'polypeptide(L)'
;MVKLEDVQIQDFGEAEEVSITKDDTLILRGKGSPEEIEKRVALIEDEMESSTSEYEKEKLNERLAKLSKGVAVLKVGGASEVEVNEKKDRVTDALNATRAAVEEGIVPGGGVALLRALKALDKLKTDNIDQARGVKIVKKAIREPITTIVRNAGIDASSVVEKVLANADVAYGYDALNDQFVNMVDAGIIDPTKVVRTALQVLYLFLSCACFSAVTVLKREV
;
A
#
# COMPACT_ATOMS: atom_id res chain seq x y z
N MET A 1 24.80 -27.20 22.44
CA MET A 1 24.88 -25.72 22.52
C MET A 1 26.32 -25.34 22.70
N VAL A 2 26.89 -24.64 21.72
CA VAL A 2 28.22 -24.05 21.82
C VAL A 2 28.12 -22.84 22.76
N LYS A 3 29.09 -22.65 23.65
CA LYS A 3 29.14 -21.43 24.48
C LYS A 3 29.63 -20.27 23.62
N LEU A 4 29.13 -19.06 23.87
CA LEU A 4 29.52 -17.86 23.12
C LEU A 4 31.05 -17.61 23.11
N GLU A 5 31.75 -18.10 24.12
CA GLU A 5 33.20 -18.00 24.28
C GLU A 5 33.98 -18.92 23.32
N ASP A 6 33.36 -20.00 22.85
CA ASP A 6 33.99 -21.05 22.02
C ASP A 6 33.62 -20.91 20.53
N VAL A 7 32.96 -19.82 20.14
CA VAL A 7 32.45 -19.60 18.78
C VAL A 7 33.60 -19.30 17.81
N GLN A 8 33.66 -20.05 16.72
CA GLN A 8 34.62 -19.87 15.64
C GLN A 8 33.98 -19.19 14.43
N ILE A 9 34.80 -18.67 13.51
CA ILE A 9 34.31 -17.98 12.29
C ILE A 9 33.37 -18.89 11.47
N GLN A 10 33.60 -20.20 11.48
CA GLN A 10 32.79 -21.20 10.79
C GLN A 10 31.38 -21.40 11.37
N ASP A 11 31.12 -20.94 12.60
CA ASP A 11 29.80 -21.02 13.23
C ASP A 11 28.88 -19.86 12.79
N PHE A 12 29.44 -18.82 12.14
CA PHE A 12 28.67 -17.70 11.61
C PHE A 12 28.07 -18.05 10.24
N GLY A 13 26.81 -17.66 10.03
CA GLY A 13 26.16 -17.76 8.72
C GLY A 13 26.64 -16.69 7.73
N GLU A 14 26.68 -17.03 6.45
CA GLU A 14 27.03 -16.11 5.37
C GLU A 14 25.81 -15.74 4.51
N ALA A 15 25.69 -14.48 4.11
CA ALA A 15 24.70 -13.96 3.16
C ALA A 15 25.32 -12.91 2.21
N GLU A 16 24.78 -12.78 1.00
CA GLU A 16 25.30 -11.84 0.00
C GLU A 16 24.90 -10.38 0.31
N GLU A 17 23.66 -10.16 0.75
CA GLU A 17 23.13 -8.81 1.03
C GLU A 17 22.18 -8.85 2.23
N VAL A 18 22.32 -7.88 3.14
CA VAL A 18 21.46 -7.73 4.32
C VAL A 18 20.95 -6.29 4.36
N SER A 19 19.63 -6.12 4.41
CA SER A 19 18.96 -4.82 4.50
C SER A 19 18.19 -4.74 5.82
N ILE A 20 18.43 -3.70 6.61
CA ILE A 20 17.81 -3.48 7.91
C ILE A 20 17.07 -2.16 7.86
N THR A 21 15.75 -2.20 8.12
CA THR A 21 14.89 -1.02 8.29
C THR A 21 14.50 -0.90 9.77
N LYS A 22 13.71 0.12 10.12
CA LYS A 22 13.24 0.31 11.50
C LYS A 22 12.41 -0.87 12.01
N ASP A 23 11.61 -1.47 11.12
CA ASP A 23 10.61 -2.46 11.47
C ASP A 23 10.98 -3.88 10.98
N ASP A 24 11.83 -4.00 9.94
CA ASP A 24 12.13 -5.27 9.27
C ASP A 24 13.62 -5.52 9.03
N THR A 25 14.01 -6.80 9.02
CA THR A 25 15.35 -7.26 8.57
C THR A 25 15.20 -8.25 7.43
N LEU A 26 15.87 -7.98 6.31
CA LEU A 26 15.88 -8.81 5.12
C LEU A 26 17.28 -9.37 4.89
N ILE A 27 17.38 -10.70 4.81
CA ILE A 27 18.62 -11.43 4.49
C ILE A 27 18.45 -12.04 3.11
N LEU A 28 19.30 -11.65 2.17
CA LEU A 28 19.24 -12.06 0.78
C LEU A 28 20.40 -13.00 0.46
N ARG A 29 20.07 -14.10 -0.22
CA ARG A 29 21.02 -15.10 -0.75
C ARG A 29 22.00 -15.60 0.32
N GLY A 30 21.44 -16.31 1.31
CA GLY A 30 22.24 -17.07 2.27
C GLY A 30 23.02 -18.20 1.58
N LYS A 31 24.25 -18.47 2.02
CA LYS A 31 25.08 -19.57 1.49
C LYS A 31 24.88 -20.89 2.25
N GLY A 32 23.66 -21.14 2.74
CA GLY A 32 23.32 -22.41 3.39
C GLY A 32 23.32 -23.57 2.39
N SER A 33 23.55 -24.79 2.89
CA SER A 33 23.43 -25.99 2.07
C SER A 33 21.97 -26.17 1.61
N PRO A 34 21.70 -26.30 0.29
CA PRO A 34 20.33 -26.50 -0.19
C PRO A 34 19.68 -27.76 0.39
N GLU A 35 20.46 -28.82 0.61
CA GLU A 35 19.97 -30.07 1.20
C GLU A 35 19.50 -29.88 2.65
N GLU A 36 20.19 -29.04 3.43
CA GLU A 36 19.81 -28.75 4.82
C GLU A 36 18.56 -27.88 4.89
N ILE A 37 18.41 -26.96 3.94
CA ILE A 37 17.21 -26.13 3.81
C ILE A 37 16.01 -27.00 3.44
N GLU A 38 16.14 -27.91 2.47
CA GLU A 38 15.08 -28.85 2.08
C GLU A 38 14.69 -29.77 3.24
N LYS A 39 15.66 -30.33 3.99
CA LYS A 39 15.38 -31.10 5.21
C LYS A 39 14.63 -30.28 6.25
N ARG A 40 14.96 -28.98 6.38
CA ARG A 40 14.28 -28.09 7.32
C ARG A 40 12.85 -27.75 6.86
N VAL A 41 12.63 -27.59 5.56
CA VAL A 41 11.31 -27.39 4.95
C VAL A 41 10.42 -28.60 5.23
N ALA A 42 10.91 -29.81 4.94
CA ALA A 42 10.17 -31.06 5.21
C ALA A 42 9.79 -31.21 6.69
N LEU A 43 10.73 -30.91 7.60
CA LEU A 43 10.44 -30.94 9.04
C LEU A 43 9.30 -29.99 9.45
N ILE A 44 9.25 -28.80 8.86
CA ILE A 44 8.20 -27.80 9.15
C ILE A 44 6.85 -28.25 8.58
N GLU A 45 6.86 -28.91 7.42
CA GLU A 45 5.65 -29.50 6.83
C GLU A 45 5.08 -30.61 7.73
N ASP A 46 5.93 -31.52 8.22
CA ASP A 46 5.55 -32.57 9.18
C ASP A 46 5.02 -31.99 10.51
N GLU A 47 5.70 -30.97 11.06
CA GLU A 47 5.25 -30.24 12.26
C GLU A 47 3.86 -29.60 12.04
N MET A 48 3.60 -29.10 10.84
CA MET A 48 2.33 -28.46 10.50
C MET A 48 1.18 -29.47 10.36
N GLU A 49 1.44 -30.67 9.83
CA GLU A 49 0.45 -31.74 9.77
C GLU A 49 0.09 -32.28 11.15
N SER A 50 1.08 -32.40 12.03
CA SER A 50 0.90 -32.92 13.40
C SER A 50 0.27 -31.93 14.37
N SER A 51 0.32 -30.62 14.09
CA SER A 51 -0.31 -29.61 14.96
C SER A 51 -1.83 -29.60 14.80
N THR A 52 -2.53 -29.45 15.93
CA THR A 52 -4.00 -29.31 15.97
C THR A 52 -4.45 -27.86 16.13
N SER A 53 -3.52 -26.93 16.33
CA SER A 53 -3.81 -25.51 16.56
C SER A 53 -3.74 -24.72 15.25
N GLU A 54 -4.83 -24.05 14.87
CA GLU A 54 -4.84 -23.18 13.69
C GLU A 54 -3.80 -22.05 13.77
N TYR A 55 -3.59 -21.49 14.98
CA TYR A 55 -2.58 -20.46 15.22
C TYR A 55 -1.15 -20.95 14.94
N GLU A 56 -0.83 -22.19 15.35
CA GLU A 56 0.49 -22.77 15.09
C GLU A 56 0.67 -23.09 13.60
N LYS A 57 -0.39 -23.60 12.94
CA LYS A 57 -0.37 -23.83 11.49
C LYS A 57 -0.14 -22.55 10.71
N GLU A 58 -0.74 -21.44 11.11
CA GLU A 58 -0.51 -20.13 10.49
C GLU A 58 0.95 -19.69 10.65
N LYS A 59 1.52 -19.80 11.86
CA LYS A 59 2.91 -19.43 12.12
C LYS A 59 3.93 -20.34 11.43
N LEU A 60 3.66 -21.64 11.34
CA LEU A 60 4.49 -22.57 10.58
C LEU A 60 4.41 -22.30 9.08
N ASN A 61 3.23 -21.96 8.55
CA ASN A 61 3.08 -21.52 7.16
C ASN A 61 3.87 -20.24 6.84
N GLU A 62 3.89 -19.26 7.75
CA GLU A 62 4.73 -18.06 7.57
C GLU A 62 6.22 -18.40 7.47
N ARG A 63 6.69 -19.34 8.30
CA ARG A 63 8.10 -19.80 8.30
C ARG A 63 8.42 -20.60 7.04
N LEU A 64 7.53 -21.51 6.66
CA LEU A 64 7.63 -22.30 5.43
C LEU A 64 7.70 -21.37 4.22
N ALA A 65 6.83 -20.37 4.13
CA ALA A 65 6.84 -19.41 3.05
C ALA A 65 8.19 -18.66 2.97
N LYS A 66 8.77 -18.27 4.11
CA LYS A 66 10.07 -17.57 4.14
C LYS A 66 11.26 -18.45 3.74
N LEU A 67 11.18 -19.77 3.95
CA LEU A 67 12.24 -20.72 3.61
C LEU A 67 12.09 -21.28 2.18
N SER A 68 10.87 -21.64 1.78
CA SER A 68 10.57 -22.32 0.52
C SER A 68 10.36 -21.37 -0.64
N LYS A 69 9.70 -20.22 -0.42
CA LYS A 69 9.51 -19.21 -1.46
C LYS A 69 10.72 -18.29 -1.43
N GLY A 70 11.74 -18.65 -2.23
CA GLY A 70 12.96 -17.87 -2.38
C GLY A 70 12.67 -16.38 -2.67
N VAL A 71 13.64 -15.53 -2.33
CA VAL A 71 13.49 -14.09 -2.50
C VAL A 71 13.71 -13.70 -3.97
N ALA A 72 12.68 -13.13 -4.61
CA ALA A 72 12.80 -12.57 -5.95
C ALA A 72 13.51 -11.21 -5.89
N VAL A 73 14.62 -11.07 -6.61
CA VAL A 73 15.39 -9.81 -6.69
C VAL A 73 15.08 -9.12 -8.01
N LEU A 74 14.50 -7.92 -7.94
CA LEU A 74 14.25 -7.07 -9.11
C LEU A 74 15.45 -6.15 -9.34
N LYS A 75 16.23 -6.41 -10.39
CA LYS A 75 17.36 -5.56 -10.79
C LYS A 75 16.86 -4.49 -11.76
N VAL A 76 16.78 -3.24 -11.29
CA VAL A 76 16.35 -2.09 -12.10
C VAL A 76 17.57 -1.48 -12.81
N GLY A 77 17.51 -1.41 -14.14
CA GLY A 77 18.56 -0.82 -14.98
C GLY A 77 18.15 0.52 -15.59
N GLY A 78 19.14 1.36 -15.88
CA GLY A 78 18.97 2.70 -16.47
C GLY A 78 20.27 3.23 -17.07
N ALA A 79 20.19 4.29 -17.87
CA ALA A 79 21.36 4.87 -18.52
C ALA A 79 22.14 5.79 -17.57
N SER A 80 21.48 6.35 -16.56
CA SER A 80 22.08 7.19 -15.52
C SER A 80 21.61 6.79 -14.12
N GLU A 81 22.37 7.15 -13.09
CA GLU A 81 22.02 6.87 -11.68
C GLU A 81 20.66 7.49 -11.30
N VAL A 82 20.37 8.70 -11.80
CA VAL A 82 19.10 9.38 -11.55
C VAL A 82 17.91 8.61 -12.14
N GLU A 83 18.05 8.09 -13.36
CA GLU A 83 17.02 7.25 -13.99
C GLU A 83 16.83 5.91 -13.26
N VAL A 84 17.92 5.30 -12.81
CA VAL A 84 17.85 4.04 -12.05
C VAL A 84 17.06 4.26 -10.76
N ASN A 85 17.35 5.34 -10.03
CA ASN A 85 16.65 5.67 -8.80
C ASN A 85 15.16 5.97 -9.03
N GLU A 86 14.83 6.77 -10.05
CA GLU A 86 13.42 7.05 -10.40
C GLU A 86 12.65 5.78 -10.77
N LYS A 87 13.24 4.90 -11.59
CA LYS A 87 12.62 3.62 -11.94
C LYS A 87 12.51 2.70 -10.74
N LYS A 88 13.51 2.70 -9.85
CA LYS A 88 13.51 1.89 -8.63
C LYS A 88 12.36 2.30 -7.70
N ASP A 89 12.13 3.60 -7.55
CA ASP A 89 11.03 4.12 -6.75
C ASP A 89 9.69 3.69 -7.35
N ARG A 90 9.49 3.86 -8.67
CA ARG A 90 8.27 3.39 -9.36
C ARG A 90 8.02 1.88 -9.22
N VAL A 91 9.08 1.07 -9.32
CA VAL A 91 8.97 -0.39 -9.15
C VAL A 91 8.59 -0.74 -7.71
N THR A 92 9.16 -0.03 -6.73
CA THR A 92 8.85 -0.22 -5.32
C THR A 92 7.41 0.15 -5.00
N ASP A 93 6.93 1.28 -5.55
CA ASP A 93 5.54 1.71 -5.43
C ASP A 93 4.57 0.69 -6.04
N ALA A 94 4.87 0.20 -7.25
CA ALA A 94 4.05 -0.81 -7.92
C ALA A 94 4.03 -2.14 -7.14
N LEU A 95 5.15 -2.55 -6.55
CA LEU A 95 5.22 -3.75 -5.71
C LEU A 95 4.36 -3.61 -4.46
N ASN A 96 4.40 -2.44 -3.81
CA ASN A 96 3.61 -2.19 -2.62
C ASN A 96 2.12 -2.09 -2.94
N ALA A 97 1.77 -1.44 -4.06
CA ALA A 97 0.38 -1.34 -4.54
C ALA A 97 -0.20 -2.72 -4.88
N THR A 98 0.56 -3.57 -5.59
CA THR A 98 0.10 -4.93 -5.93
C THR A 98 -0.06 -5.81 -4.70
N ARG A 99 0.84 -5.73 -3.72
CA ARG A 99 0.67 -6.41 -2.42
C ARG A 99 -0.61 -5.95 -1.70
N ALA A 100 -0.83 -4.64 -1.64
CA ALA A 100 -2.03 -4.06 -1.04
C ALA A 100 -3.32 -4.49 -1.76
N ALA A 101 -3.28 -4.64 -3.08
CA ALA A 101 -4.40 -5.10 -3.89
C ALA A 101 -4.72 -6.59 -3.65
N VAL A 102 -3.69 -7.42 -3.43
CA VAL A 102 -3.89 -8.84 -3.09
C VAL A 102 -4.53 -9.00 -1.70
N GLU A 103 -4.20 -8.13 -0.76
CA GLU A 103 -4.71 -8.20 0.61
C GLU A 103 -6.16 -7.71 0.77
N GLU A 104 -6.49 -6.52 0.26
CA GLU A 104 -7.80 -5.86 0.48
C GLU A 104 -8.62 -5.67 -0.81
N GLY A 105 -8.17 -6.24 -1.92
CA GLY A 105 -8.82 -6.11 -3.22
C GLY A 105 -8.59 -4.76 -3.89
N ILE A 106 -9.36 -4.52 -4.96
CA ILE A 106 -9.23 -3.39 -5.85
C ILE A 106 -10.54 -2.61 -5.97
N VAL A 107 -10.43 -1.33 -6.28
CA VAL A 107 -11.56 -0.42 -6.55
C VAL A 107 -11.32 0.37 -7.85
N PRO A 108 -12.38 0.93 -8.47
CA PRO A 108 -12.23 1.80 -9.63
C PRO A 108 -11.32 2.99 -9.31
N GLY A 109 -10.25 3.15 -10.10
CA GLY A 109 -9.23 4.16 -9.84
C GLY A 109 -9.61 5.58 -10.25
N GLY A 110 -8.62 6.47 -10.34
CA GLY A 110 -8.82 7.83 -10.83
C GLY A 110 -9.70 8.71 -9.94
N GLY A 111 -9.82 8.37 -8.65
CA GLY A 111 -10.69 9.07 -7.71
C GLY A 111 -12.19 8.77 -7.86
N VAL A 112 -12.56 7.83 -8.73
CA VAL A 112 -13.97 7.43 -8.93
C VAL A 112 -14.53 6.74 -7.69
N ALA A 113 -13.76 5.83 -7.07
CA ALA A 113 -14.16 5.18 -5.82
C ALA A 113 -14.56 6.18 -4.72
N LEU A 114 -13.77 7.25 -4.58
CA LEU A 114 -14.01 8.34 -3.65
C LEU A 114 -15.27 9.13 -4.00
N LEU A 115 -15.47 9.48 -5.28
CA LEU A 115 -16.69 10.14 -5.72
C LEU A 115 -17.95 9.32 -5.42
N ARG A 116 -17.91 7.99 -5.62
CA ARG A 116 -19.06 7.12 -5.34
C ARG A 116 -19.38 7.08 -3.84
N ALA A 117 -18.37 7.20 -2.97
CA ALA A 117 -18.55 7.29 -1.52
C ALA A 117 -19.33 8.55 -1.06
N LEU A 118 -19.44 9.59 -1.91
CA LEU A 118 -20.26 10.78 -1.59
C LEU A 118 -21.72 10.43 -1.30
N LYS A 119 -22.28 9.43 -2.01
CA LYS A 119 -23.66 8.97 -1.81
C LYS A 119 -23.90 8.42 -0.40
N ALA A 120 -22.87 7.84 0.22
CA ALA A 120 -22.94 7.37 1.60
C ALA A 120 -22.96 8.55 2.59
N LEU A 121 -22.19 9.61 2.31
CA LEU A 121 -22.18 10.83 3.12
C LEU A 121 -23.47 11.64 3.03
N ASP A 122 -24.26 11.51 1.96
CA ASP A 122 -25.58 12.13 1.84
C ASP A 122 -26.61 11.52 2.80
N LYS A 123 -26.42 10.26 3.20
CA LYS A 123 -27.31 9.55 4.13
C LYS A 123 -26.94 9.79 5.59
N LEU A 124 -25.80 10.42 5.87
CA LEU A 124 -25.31 10.63 7.22
C LEU A 124 -26.13 11.73 7.91
N LYS A 125 -26.79 11.38 9.01
CA LYS A 125 -27.47 12.34 9.88
C LYS A 125 -26.45 12.98 10.83
N THR A 126 -26.53 14.29 10.97
CA THR A 126 -25.67 15.07 11.86
C THR A 126 -26.47 15.66 13.00
N ASP A 127 -25.96 15.59 14.21
CA ASP A 127 -26.66 16.05 15.41
C ASP A 127 -26.56 17.56 15.60
N ASN A 128 -25.50 18.19 15.09
CA ASN A 128 -25.26 19.63 15.22
C ASN A 128 -24.73 20.28 13.93
N ILE A 129 -24.72 21.61 13.92
CA ILE A 129 -24.30 22.43 12.76
C ILE A 129 -22.81 22.23 12.45
N ASP A 130 -21.98 22.00 13.47
CA ASP A 130 -20.53 21.84 13.28
C ASP A 130 -20.17 20.49 12.65
N GLN A 131 -20.86 19.42 13.02
CA GLN A 131 -20.78 18.13 12.31
C GLN A 131 -21.26 18.27 10.87
N ALA A 132 -22.35 19.01 10.61
CA ALA A 132 -22.82 19.28 9.25
C ALA A 132 -21.78 20.04 8.41
N ARG A 133 -21.05 20.99 9.01
CA ARG A 133 -19.91 21.66 8.38
C ARG A 133 -18.76 20.69 8.11
N GLY A 134 -18.42 19.83 9.07
CA GLY A 134 -17.40 18.78 8.90
C GLY A 134 -17.69 17.86 7.72
N VAL A 135 -18.93 17.38 7.60
CA VAL A 135 -19.37 16.55 6.46
C VAL A 135 -19.21 17.31 5.13
N LYS A 136 -19.55 18.60 5.08
CA LYS A 136 -19.35 19.42 3.86
C LYS A 136 -17.88 19.55 3.48
N ILE A 137 -16.98 19.70 4.46
CA ILE A 137 -15.52 19.77 4.21
C ILE A 137 -15.03 18.45 3.61
N VAL A 138 -15.42 17.32 4.21
CA VAL A 138 -15.02 16.00 3.71
C VAL A 138 -15.57 15.76 2.29
N LYS A 139 -16.84 16.12 2.03
CA LYS A 139 -17.43 16.06 0.68
C LYS A 139 -16.65 16.86 -0.36
N LYS A 140 -16.11 18.03 0.02
CA LYS A 140 -15.27 18.83 -0.86
C LYS A 140 -13.91 18.15 -1.08
N ALA A 141 -13.27 17.68 -0.02
CA ALA A 141 -11.95 17.06 -0.09
C ALA A 141 -11.92 15.80 -0.96
N ILE A 142 -12.93 14.95 -0.85
CA ILE A 142 -13.07 13.68 -1.60
C ILE A 142 -13.20 13.91 -3.13
N ARG A 143 -13.62 15.11 -3.56
CA ARG A 143 -13.69 15.48 -4.99
C ARG A 143 -12.36 15.97 -5.57
N GLU A 144 -11.41 16.37 -4.73
CA GLU A 144 -10.14 16.96 -5.18
C GLU A 144 -9.24 15.98 -5.96
N PRO A 145 -9.14 14.67 -5.62
CA PRO A 145 -8.26 13.74 -6.34
C PRO A 145 -8.56 13.67 -7.83
N ILE A 146 -9.81 13.38 -8.21
CA ILE A 146 -10.23 13.35 -9.61
C ILE A 146 -10.10 14.72 -10.27
N THR A 147 -10.42 15.80 -9.56
CA THR A 147 -10.30 17.17 -10.07
C THR A 147 -8.85 17.50 -10.41
N THR A 148 -7.93 17.09 -9.55
CA THR A 148 -6.49 17.30 -9.75
C THR A 148 -5.97 16.50 -10.94
N ILE A 149 -6.38 15.24 -11.07
CA ILE A 149 -5.99 14.38 -12.21
C ILE A 149 -6.46 15.02 -13.53
N VAL A 150 -7.74 15.42 -13.61
CA VAL A 150 -8.31 16.02 -14.83
C VAL A 150 -7.69 17.40 -15.13
N ARG A 151 -7.45 18.21 -14.10
CA ARG A 151 -6.76 19.50 -14.24
C ARG A 151 -5.33 19.34 -14.73
N ASN A 152 -4.61 18.31 -14.27
CA ASN A 152 -3.26 17.99 -14.75
C ASN A 152 -3.27 17.56 -16.23
N ALA A 153 -4.38 17.01 -16.72
CA ALA A 153 -4.61 16.74 -18.13
C ALA A 153 -5.06 17.99 -18.94
N GLY A 154 -5.22 19.15 -18.31
CA GLY A 154 -5.58 20.42 -18.96
C GLY A 154 -7.08 20.57 -19.29
N ILE A 155 -7.94 19.74 -18.70
CA ILE A 155 -9.37 19.67 -19.03
C ILE A 155 -10.19 20.25 -17.87
N ASP A 156 -11.40 20.75 -18.17
CA ASP A 156 -12.30 21.23 -17.12
C ASP A 156 -12.81 20.08 -16.25
N ALA A 157 -12.27 20.02 -15.04
CA ALA A 157 -12.61 19.02 -14.03
C ALA A 157 -14.09 19.03 -13.64
N SER A 158 -14.75 20.20 -13.64
CA SER A 158 -16.14 20.32 -13.18
C SER A 158 -17.09 19.51 -14.06
N SER A 159 -16.97 19.69 -15.38
CA SER A 159 -17.72 18.94 -16.39
C SER A 159 -17.50 17.42 -16.29
N VAL A 160 -16.26 16.98 -16.08
CA VAL A 160 -15.93 15.56 -15.97
C VAL A 160 -16.51 14.94 -14.70
N VAL A 161 -16.34 15.60 -13.55
CA VAL A 161 -16.86 15.11 -12.27
C VAL A 161 -18.38 15.00 -12.28
N GLU A 162 -19.08 15.97 -12.85
CA GLU A 162 -20.54 15.94 -12.97
C GLU A 162 -21.01 14.80 -13.88
N LYS A 163 -20.35 14.59 -15.03
CA LYS A 163 -20.66 13.46 -15.93
C LYS A 163 -20.44 12.10 -15.26
N VAL A 164 -19.37 11.94 -14.50
CA VAL A 164 -19.10 10.70 -13.74
C VAL A 164 -20.17 10.49 -12.67
N LEU A 165 -20.56 11.54 -11.94
CA LEU A 165 -21.59 11.45 -10.89
C LEU A 165 -22.99 11.16 -11.45
N ALA A 166 -23.32 11.71 -12.62
CA ALA A 166 -24.60 11.50 -13.28
C ALA A 166 -24.81 10.04 -13.73
N ASN A 167 -23.73 9.31 -14.01
CA ASN A 167 -23.82 7.90 -14.39
C ASN A 167 -24.09 7.00 -13.17
N ALA A 168 -25.01 6.05 -13.33
CA ALA A 168 -25.39 5.08 -12.30
C ALA A 168 -24.33 3.98 -12.10
N ASP A 169 -23.54 3.67 -13.13
CA ASP A 169 -22.52 2.63 -13.07
C ASP A 169 -21.39 3.05 -12.11
N VAL A 170 -21.00 2.14 -11.23
CA VAL A 170 -19.96 2.33 -10.22
C VAL A 170 -18.58 2.40 -10.88
N ALA A 171 -18.37 1.62 -11.94
CA ALA A 171 -17.09 1.53 -12.64
C ALA A 171 -16.91 2.59 -13.73
N TYR A 172 -17.97 3.34 -14.06
CA TYR A 172 -17.87 4.42 -15.04
C TYR A 172 -17.03 5.57 -14.50
N GLY A 173 -15.98 5.90 -15.24
CA GLY A 173 -15.02 6.94 -14.89
C GLY A 173 -14.46 7.63 -16.13
N TYR A 174 -13.33 8.29 -15.94
CA TYR A 174 -12.67 9.09 -16.96
C TYR A 174 -11.19 8.74 -17.02
N ASP A 175 -10.75 8.30 -18.19
CA ASP A 175 -9.35 8.08 -18.51
C ASP A 175 -8.72 9.40 -18.96
N ALA A 176 -7.91 9.97 -18.08
CA ALA A 176 -7.23 11.24 -18.32
C ALA A 176 -6.06 11.13 -19.31
N LEU A 177 -5.56 9.92 -19.59
CA LEU A 177 -4.49 9.71 -20.56
C LEU A 177 -5.02 9.73 -21.99
N ASN A 178 -6.17 9.08 -22.21
CA ASN A 178 -6.78 8.95 -23.55
C ASN A 178 -7.94 9.94 -23.81
N ASP A 179 -8.30 10.76 -22.81
CA ASP A 179 -9.41 11.74 -22.88
C ASP A 179 -10.75 11.07 -23.23
N GLN A 180 -11.08 9.98 -22.52
CA GLN A 180 -12.28 9.18 -22.79
C GLN A 180 -12.98 8.73 -21.51
N PHE A 181 -14.31 8.65 -21.57
CA PHE A 181 -15.11 8.02 -20.52
C PHE A 181 -15.19 6.52 -20.76
N VAL A 182 -14.71 5.75 -19.79
CA VAL A 182 -14.56 4.30 -19.90
C VAL A 182 -15.02 3.61 -18.62
N ASN A 183 -15.27 2.30 -18.73
CA ASN A 183 -15.30 1.46 -17.54
C ASN A 183 -13.86 1.33 -17.02
N MET A 184 -13.62 1.85 -15.81
CA MET A 184 -12.28 1.94 -15.22
C MET A 184 -11.68 0.56 -14.96
N VAL A 185 -12.50 -0.43 -14.61
CA VAL A 185 -12.02 -1.80 -14.34
C VAL A 185 -11.62 -2.47 -15.64
N ASP A 186 -12.46 -2.36 -16.68
CA ASP A 186 -12.17 -2.96 -17.99
C ASP A 186 -10.98 -2.29 -18.69
N ALA A 187 -10.81 -0.98 -18.48
CA ALA A 187 -9.65 -0.21 -18.95
C ALA A 187 -8.37 -0.49 -18.13
N GLY A 188 -8.45 -1.23 -17.03
CA GLY A 188 -7.31 -1.54 -16.15
C GLY A 188 -6.88 -0.39 -15.24
N ILE A 189 -7.69 0.66 -15.11
CA ILE A 189 -7.44 1.80 -14.21
C ILE A 189 -8.04 1.48 -12.84
N ILE A 190 -7.25 0.76 -12.04
CA ILE A 190 -7.66 0.23 -10.73
C ILE A 190 -6.72 0.73 -9.64
N ASP A 191 -7.29 1.01 -8.47
CA ASP A 191 -6.53 1.39 -7.28
C ASP A 191 -6.71 0.33 -6.17
N PRO A 192 -5.67 0.01 -5.38
CA PRO A 192 -5.82 -0.87 -4.23
C PRO A 192 -6.71 -0.26 -3.14
N THR A 193 -7.69 -1.01 -2.63
CA THR A 193 -8.62 -0.53 -1.59
C THR A 193 -7.88 -0.02 -0.35
N LYS A 194 -6.85 -0.76 0.08
CA LYS A 194 -6.02 -0.42 1.24
C LYS A 194 -5.39 0.96 1.11
N VAL A 195 -4.83 1.27 -0.07
CA VAL A 195 -4.14 2.55 -0.31
C VAL A 195 -5.12 3.71 -0.22
N VAL A 196 -6.28 3.60 -0.88
CA VAL A 196 -7.32 4.65 -0.85
C VAL A 196 -7.85 4.87 0.56
N ARG A 197 -8.09 3.78 1.31
CA ARG A 197 -8.57 3.81 2.70
C ARG A 197 -7.56 4.45 3.63
N THR A 198 -6.30 3.99 3.60
CA THR A 198 -5.23 4.52 4.45
C THR A 198 -4.95 5.99 4.15
N ALA A 199 -4.92 6.38 2.87
CA ALA A 199 -4.75 7.79 2.48
C ALA A 199 -5.83 8.70 3.10
N LEU A 200 -7.10 8.27 3.06
CA LEU A 200 -8.22 9.03 3.63
C LEU A 200 -8.19 9.07 5.17
N GLN A 201 -7.80 7.98 5.82
CA GLN A 201 -7.66 7.91 7.28
C GLN A 201 -6.53 8.81 7.79
N VAL A 202 -5.39 8.79 7.12
CA VAL A 202 -4.24 9.63 7.45
C VAL A 202 -4.59 11.10 7.26
N LEU A 203 -5.26 11.45 6.16
CA LEU A 203 -5.76 12.82 5.93
C LEU A 203 -6.67 13.30 7.06
N TYR A 204 -7.63 12.46 7.49
CA TYR A 204 -8.52 12.79 8.60
C TYR A 204 -7.76 13.01 9.91
N LEU A 205 -6.78 12.16 10.21
CA LEU A 205 -5.97 12.26 11.43
C LEU A 205 -5.22 13.59 11.48
N PHE A 206 -4.53 13.97 10.40
CA PHE A 206 -3.80 15.24 10.36
C PHE A 206 -4.72 16.46 10.40
N LEU A 207 -5.83 16.43 9.65
CA LEU A 207 -6.76 17.55 9.60
C LEU A 207 -7.42 17.80 10.96
N SER A 208 -7.84 16.73 11.64
CA SER A 208 -8.43 16.86 12.98
C SER A 208 -7.42 17.46 13.96
N CYS A 209 -6.20 16.92 14.04
CA CYS A 209 -5.16 17.45 14.93
C CYS A 209 -4.82 18.92 14.63
N ALA A 210 -4.69 19.30 13.36
CA ALA A 210 -4.37 20.67 12.98
C ALA A 210 -5.53 21.65 13.28
N CYS A 211 -6.77 21.26 13.01
CA CYS A 211 -7.94 22.11 13.28
C CYS A 211 -8.19 22.34 14.77
N PHE A 212 -7.79 21.40 15.65
CA PHE A 212 -7.90 21.55 17.10
C PHE A 212 -6.69 22.23 17.75
N SER A 213 -5.61 22.47 17.00
CA SER A 213 -4.45 23.20 17.52
C SER A 213 -4.75 24.70 17.65
N ALA A 214 -4.86 25.18 18.89
CA ALA A 214 -5.10 26.59 19.18
C ALA A 214 -3.80 27.40 19.35
N VAL A 215 -2.70 26.75 19.72
CA VAL A 215 -1.41 27.39 20.00
C VAL A 215 -0.31 26.55 19.35
N THR A 216 0.57 27.21 18.59
CA THR A 216 1.80 26.62 18.05
C THR A 216 2.98 27.34 18.68
N VAL A 217 3.85 26.61 19.40
CA VAL A 217 5.08 27.16 19.95
C VAL A 217 6.24 26.72 19.08
N LEU A 218 6.88 27.68 18.43
CA LEU A 218 8.08 27.44 17.62
C LEU A 218 9.33 27.78 18.45
N LYS A 219 10.37 26.97 18.30
CA LYS A 219 11.67 27.26 18.90
C LYS A 219 12.24 28.51 18.22
N ARG A 220 12.72 29.47 18.99
CA ARG A 220 13.41 30.65 18.46
C ARG A 220 14.76 30.18 17.93
N GLU A 221 14.97 30.26 16.62
CA GLU A 221 16.31 30.09 16.04
C GLU A 221 17.20 31.22 16.59
N VAL A 222 18.33 30.83 17.19
CA VAL A 222 19.41 31.71 17.66
C VAL A 222 20.62 31.45 16.78
#